data_AF-A0AA35Q159-F1
#
_entry.id   AF-A0AA35Q159-F1
#
_cell.length_a   1.000
_cell.length_b   1.000
_cell.length_c   1.000
_cell.angle_alpha   90.00
_cell.angle_beta   90.00
_cell.angle_gamma   90.00
#
_symmetry.space_group_name_H-M   'P 1'
#
loop_
_entity.id
_entity.type
_entity.pdbx_description
1 polymer ?
#
loop_
_entity_poly.entity_id
_entity_poly.type
_entity_poly.pdbx_seq_one_letter_code
_entity_poly.pdbx_strand_id
1 'polypeptide(L)'
;MASSETRPPRSIFLRHREDESALGEKSRRRALIYFICGNPGLIEFYEGFLAHLRQLVSASASMNGVEVDLYGRSLVGFDDEDHHPPFSAPDNVPLDLEGQICSVYENVAEVVSNEAKRTGGKGYGDVILMGHSVGAYIATEVTHRHLREEEREGWARHVRLRHGFLLFPTLTHIAASPSGRRMQLLRQVPLMDSYFHVLARGLLGVIPEAAVRWLVGRVVGVSRDGGMAAVLARWLKSRDGVWQAVHLGKSEMETIREEVWEERLWGMAEEGEEGGAPRFFILYGKEDHWVANHLRDEFIARRRKDGGETRIEVDEGDLPHAFCLKEEDYKQVAQTVLEWLEEIEDGRA
;
A
#
# COMPACT_ATOMS: atom_id res chain seq x y z
N MET A 1 23.54 24.29 -18.35
CA MET A 1 22.99 23.10 -19.01
C MET A 1 22.17 22.37 -17.97
N ALA A 2 20.84 22.49 -18.05
CA ALA A 2 19.95 21.82 -17.11
C ALA A 2 20.09 20.31 -17.34
N SER A 3 20.48 19.59 -16.29
CA SER A 3 20.31 18.14 -16.22
C SER A 3 18.85 17.84 -16.59
N SER A 4 18.63 17.01 -17.60
CA SER A 4 17.32 16.43 -17.84
C SER A 4 17.05 15.50 -16.65
N GLU A 5 16.47 16.04 -15.58
CA GLU A 5 15.95 15.23 -14.49
C GLU A 5 14.87 14.32 -15.10
N THR A 6 15.24 13.06 -15.30
CA THR A 6 14.29 11.99 -15.60
C THR A 6 13.24 12.00 -14.50
N ARG A 7 11.99 12.32 -14.85
CA ARG A 7 10.87 12.34 -13.90
C ARG A 7 10.79 10.98 -13.20
N PRO A 8 10.54 10.95 -11.88
CA PRO A 8 10.40 9.69 -11.16
C PRO A 8 9.19 8.90 -11.68
N PRO A 9 9.24 7.55 -11.63
CA PRO A 9 8.17 6.71 -12.12
C PRO A 9 6.95 6.78 -11.18
N ARG A 10 5.75 6.96 -11.75
CA ARG A 10 4.46 6.93 -11.01
C ARG A 10 3.99 5.53 -10.64
N SER A 11 4.62 4.53 -11.23
CA SER A 11 4.36 3.12 -10.99
C SER A 11 5.65 2.33 -11.10
N ILE A 12 5.73 1.27 -10.32
CA ILE A 12 6.82 0.30 -10.34
C ILE A 12 6.20 -1.01 -10.82
N PHE A 13 6.79 -1.60 -11.86
CA PHE A 13 6.37 -2.91 -12.37
C PHE A 13 7.60 -3.82 -12.48
N LEU A 14 7.80 -4.69 -11.48
CA LEU A 14 8.86 -5.67 -11.44
C LEU A 14 8.31 -7.02 -11.89
N ARG A 15 8.46 -7.31 -13.18
CA ARG A 15 8.01 -8.57 -13.77
C ARG A 15 8.94 -9.74 -13.39
N HIS A 16 8.38 -10.95 -13.40
CA HIS A 16 9.17 -12.17 -13.45
C HIS A 16 10.06 -12.15 -14.70
N ARG A 17 11.32 -12.60 -14.59
CA ARG A 17 12.25 -12.57 -15.73
C ARG A 17 12.27 -13.93 -16.42
N GLU A 18 12.23 -13.93 -17.76
CA GLU A 18 12.21 -15.16 -18.56
C GLU A 18 13.50 -15.99 -18.42
N ASP A 19 14.64 -15.40 -18.07
CA ASP A 19 15.91 -16.10 -17.84
C ASP A 19 15.98 -16.84 -16.49
N GLU A 20 15.03 -16.61 -15.58
CA GLU A 20 14.85 -17.38 -14.33
C GLU A 20 14.16 -18.74 -14.58
N SER A 21 13.76 -19.04 -15.83
CA SER A 21 13.08 -20.27 -16.24
C SER A 21 14.04 -21.44 -16.50
N ALA A 22 14.84 -21.82 -15.51
CA ALA A 22 15.80 -22.94 -15.64
C ALA A 22 15.15 -24.35 -15.70
N LEU A 23 13.81 -24.47 -15.66
CA LEU A 23 13.09 -25.74 -15.66
C LEU A 23 11.94 -25.69 -16.68
N GLY A 24 12.03 -26.54 -17.71
CA GLY A 24 11.23 -26.45 -18.94
C GLY A 24 9.72 -26.61 -18.78
N GLU A 25 8.99 -26.05 -19.77
CA GLU A 25 7.63 -26.29 -20.30
C GLU A 25 6.49 -26.84 -19.40
N LYS A 26 6.59 -26.84 -18.07
CA LYS A 26 5.39 -26.90 -17.22
C LYS A 26 4.75 -25.52 -17.20
N SER A 27 3.44 -25.46 -17.46
CA SER A 27 2.65 -24.23 -17.37
C SER A 27 2.71 -23.69 -15.93
N ARG A 28 3.60 -22.73 -15.68
CA ARG A 28 3.70 -22.04 -14.38
C ARG A 28 2.47 -21.17 -14.17
N ARG A 29 1.96 -21.15 -12.94
CA ARG A 29 0.89 -20.22 -12.57
C ARG A 29 1.48 -18.81 -12.52
N ARG A 30 0.70 -17.79 -12.87
CA ARG A 30 1.13 -16.39 -12.77
C ARG A 30 0.35 -15.69 -11.67
N ALA A 31 1.04 -15.00 -10.78
CA ALA A 31 0.46 -14.24 -9.69
C ALA A 31 0.88 -12.77 -9.79
N LEU A 32 -0.02 -11.88 -9.39
CA LEU A 32 0.26 -10.45 -9.25
C LEU A 32 0.19 -10.08 -7.77
N ILE A 33 1.26 -9.47 -7.26
CA ILE A 33 1.19 -8.71 -6.01
C ILE A 33 1.02 -7.24 -6.40
N TYR A 34 -0.15 -6.68 -6.09
CA TYR A 34 -0.48 -5.28 -6.30
C TYR A 34 -0.27 -4.51 -4.99
N PHE A 35 0.74 -3.64 -4.94
CA PHE A 35 1.11 -2.84 -3.80
C PHE A 35 0.37 -1.50 -3.75
N ILE A 36 -0.22 -1.20 -2.59
CA ILE A 36 -0.99 0.01 -2.30
C ILE A 36 -0.25 0.80 -1.21
N CYS A 37 0.14 2.02 -1.57
CA CYS A 37 0.92 2.91 -0.72
C CYS A 37 0.12 3.37 0.51
N GLY A 38 0.83 3.63 1.62
CA GLY A 38 0.32 4.44 2.73
C GLY A 38 0.31 5.94 2.42
N ASN A 39 -0.02 6.78 3.40
CA ASN A 39 0.00 8.25 3.26
C ASN A 39 1.35 8.81 3.78
N PRO A 40 2.14 9.58 3.00
CA PRO A 40 1.89 10.05 1.64
C PRO A 40 1.95 8.95 0.57
N GLY A 41 1.00 8.99 -0.36
CA GLY A 41 0.72 7.97 -1.38
C GLY A 41 1.71 7.89 -2.54
N LEU A 42 3.01 7.85 -2.26
CA LEU A 42 4.07 7.83 -3.27
C LEU A 42 4.73 6.45 -3.35
N ILE A 43 4.74 5.85 -4.53
CA ILE A 43 5.31 4.50 -4.73
C ILE A 43 6.83 4.47 -4.57
N GLU A 44 7.50 5.60 -4.80
CA GLU A 44 8.95 5.70 -4.71
C GLU A 44 9.47 5.46 -3.29
N PHE A 45 8.63 5.61 -2.25
CA PHE A 45 9.00 5.20 -0.89
C PHE A 45 9.21 3.69 -0.76
N TYR A 46 8.64 2.89 -1.65
CA TYR A 46 8.65 1.44 -1.55
C TYR A 46 9.54 0.79 -2.60
N GLU A 47 10.31 1.58 -3.38
CA GLU A 47 11.19 1.03 -4.42
C GLU A 47 12.20 0.02 -3.85
N GLY A 48 12.88 0.37 -2.75
CA GLY A 48 13.84 -0.52 -2.09
C GLY A 48 13.18 -1.80 -1.56
N PHE A 49 12.01 -1.66 -0.92
CA PHE A 49 11.21 -2.78 -0.43
C PHE A 49 10.79 -3.74 -1.55
N LEU A 50 10.15 -3.22 -2.60
CA LEU A 50 9.66 -4.04 -3.72
C LEU A 50 10.80 -4.69 -4.50
N ALA A 51 11.90 -3.96 -4.71
CA ALA A 51 13.09 -4.50 -5.37
C ALA A 51 13.72 -5.66 -4.56
N HIS A 52 13.80 -5.51 -3.23
CA HIS A 52 14.33 -6.56 -2.38
C HIS A 52 13.39 -7.76 -2.30
N LEU A 53 12.08 -7.54 -2.14
CA LEU A 53 11.08 -8.62 -2.19
C LEU A 53 11.16 -9.39 -3.51
N ARG A 54 11.33 -8.71 -4.65
CA ARG A 54 11.51 -9.37 -5.94
C ARG A 54 12.73 -10.30 -5.95
N GLN A 55 13.86 -9.86 -5.38
CA GLN A 55 15.08 -10.67 -5.28
C GLN A 55 14.86 -11.91 -4.40
N LEU A 56 14.19 -11.76 -3.26
CA LEU A 56 13.85 -12.86 -2.35
C LEU A 56 12.95 -13.89 -3.04
N VAL A 57 11.89 -13.44 -3.72
CA VAL A 57 10.98 -14.32 -4.47
C VAL A 57 11.70 -15.04 -5.62
N SER A 58 12.60 -14.37 -6.35
CA SER A 58 13.43 -15.03 -7.39
C SER A 58 14.36 -16.11 -6.83
N ALA A 59 14.84 -15.93 -5.59
CA ALA A 59 15.82 -16.82 -4.97
C ALA A 59 15.18 -18.00 -4.23
N SER A 60 13.89 -17.93 -3.90
CA SER A 60 13.19 -18.97 -3.15
C SER A 60 12.87 -20.19 -4.03
N ALA A 61 13.25 -21.37 -3.53
CA ALA A 61 12.96 -22.63 -4.20
C ALA A 61 11.48 -23.02 -4.15
N SER A 62 10.77 -22.65 -3.06
CA SER A 62 9.33 -22.91 -2.89
C SER A 62 8.50 -22.11 -3.91
N MET A 63 9.00 -20.96 -4.36
CA MET A 63 8.34 -20.12 -5.36
C MET A 63 8.55 -20.59 -6.81
N ASN A 64 9.26 -21.70 -7.06
CA ASN A 64 9.51 -22.21 -8.43
C ASN A 64 8.25 -22.66 -9.17
N GLY A 65 7.11 -22.83 -8.51
CA GLY A 65 5.83 -23.19 -9.15
C GLY A 65 5.10 -22.00 -9.80
N VAL A 66 5.47 -20.77 -9.44
CA VAL A 66 4.71 -19.55 -9.73
C VAL A 66 5.60 -18.43 -10.28
N GLU A 67 5.11 -17.72 -11.29
CA GLU A 67 5.70 -16.47 -11.77
C GLU A 67 5.02 -15.31 -11.05
N VAL A 68 5.76 -14.64 -10.17
CA VAL A 68 5.24 -13.52 -9.38
C VAL A 68 5.68 -12.21 -10.01
N ASP A 69 4.70 -11.44 -10.45
CA ASP A 69 4.86 -10.05 -10.87
C ASP A 69 4.54 -9.12 -9.70
N LEU A 70 5.36 -8.11 -9.44
CA LEU A 70 5.07 -7.05 -8.47
C LEU A 70 4.70 -5.78 -9.22
N TYR A 71 3.56 -5.19 -8.87
CA TYR A 71 3.13 -3.89 -9.39
C TYR A 71 2.75 -2.98 -8.23
N GLY A 72 3.08 -1.70 -8.31
CA GLY A 72 2.53 -0.69 -7.42
C GLY A 72 2.51 0.66 -8.11
N ARG A 73 1.66 1.57 -7.62
CA ARG A 73 1.58 2.95 -8.13
C ARG A 73 1.32 3.93 -7.01
N SER A 74 1.69 5.19 -7.26
CA SER A 74 1.30 6.29 -6.40
C SER A 74 -0.24 6.40 -6.40
N LEU A 75 -0.78 6.76 -5.24
CA LEU A 75 -2.19 7.11 -5.08
C LEU A 75 -2.48 8.36 -5.92
N VAL A 76 -3.70 8.45 -6.44
CA VAL A 76 -4.07 9.51 -7.39
C VAL A 76 -4.06 10.87 -6.69
N GLY A 77 -3.43 11.86 -7.33
CA GLY A 77 -3.39 13.24 -6.87
C GLY A 77 -2.20 13.60 -5.99
N PHE A 78 -1.27 12.66 -5.78
CA PHE A 78 0.02 12.96 -5.17
C PHE A 78 1.06 13.49 -6.18
N ASP A 79 0.85 13.26 -7.47
CA ASP A 79 1.58 13.89 -8.58
C ASP A 79 0.72 15.00 -9.21
N ASP A 80 1.33 16.17 -9.46
CA ASP A 80 0.64 17.38 -9.94
C ASP A 80 -0.06 17.21 -11.31
N GLU A 81 0.30 16.17 -12.06
CA GLU A 81 -0.22 15.83 -13.38
C GLU A 81 -1.33 14.76 -13.32
N ASP A 82 -1.61 14.20 -12.14
CA ASP A 82 -2.75 13.29 -11.95
C ASP A 82 -4.08 14.04 -12.05
N HIS A 83 -4.05 15.37 -11.92
CA HIS A 83 -5.21 16.23 -12.02
C HIS A 83 -4.90 17.49 -12.83
N HIS A 84 -5.81 17.79 -13.76
CA HIS A 84 -5.88 19.09 -14.39
C HIS A 84 -7.35 19.52 -14.43
N PRO A 85 -7.72 20.68 -13.86
CA PRO A 85 -6.87 21.76 -13.34
C PRO A 85 -6.17 21.44 -11.99
N PRO A 86 -5.37 22.35 -11.40
CA PRO A 86 -4.86 22.22 -10.02
C PRO A 86 -5.98 22.14 -8.98
N PHE A 87 -5.69 21.66 -7.76
CA PHE A 87 -6.71 21.65 -6.68
C PHE A 87 -7.12 23.05 -6.21
N SER A 88 -6.32 24.07 -6.51
CA SER A 88 -6.69 25.46 -6.23
C SER A 88 -7.79 26.00 -7.15
N ALA A 89 -8.16 25.26 -8.21
CA ALA A 89 -9.24 25.65 -9.10
C ALA A 89 -10.61 25.35 -8.47
N PRO A 90 -11.65 26.14 -8.79
CA PRO A 90 -13.02 25.82 -8.40
C PRO A 90 -13.40 24.40 -8.84
N ASP A 91 -14.09 23.67 -7.97
CA ASP A 91 -14.65 22.33 -8.22
C ASP A 91 -13.66 21.17 -8.43
N ASN A 92 -12.35 21.42 -8.34
CA ASN A 92 -11.35 20.36 -8.36
C ASN A 92 -10.72 20.20 -6.98
N VAL A 93 -11.20 19.24 -6.21
CA VAL A 93 -10.74 18.99 -4.83
C VAL A 93 -9.85 17.75 -4.78
N PRO A 94 -8.96 17.65 -3.77
CA PRO A 94 -8.19 16.43 -3.56
C PRO A 94 -9.09 15.22 -3.36
N LEU A 95 -8.59 14.04 -3.73
CA LEU A 95 -9.35 12.79 -3.60
C LEU A 95 -9.41 12.37 -2.13
N ASP A 96 -10.59 11.97 -1.68
CA ASP A 96 -10.80 11.39 -0.37
C ASP A 96 -10.52 9.88 -0.36
N LEU A 97 -10.73 9.21 0.77
CA LEU A 97 -10.46 7.77 0.90
C LEU A 97 -11.32 6.92 -0.05
N GLU A 98 -12.59 7.30 -0.26
CA GLU A 98 -13.49 6.63 -1.18
C GLU A 98 -13.00 6.73 -2.63
N GLY A 99 -12.60 7.93 -3.05
CA GLY A 99 -12.00 8.15 -4.36
C GLY A 99 -10.73 7.32 -4.59
N GLN A 100 -9.90 7.15 -3.55
CA GLN A 100 -8.71 6.27 -3.62
C GLN A 100 -9.08 4.80 -3.74
N ILE A 101 -10.09 4.32 -2.99
CA ILE A 101 -10.57 2.93 -3.08
C ILE A 101 -11.06 2.61 -4.49
N CYS A 102 -11.90 3.47 -5.07
CA CYS A 102 -12.39 3.31 -6.44
C CYS A 102 -11.24 3.32 -7.44
N SER A 103 -10.33 4.29 -7.35
CA SER A 103 -9.18 4.43 -8.26
C SER A 103 -8.24 3.21 -8.20
N VAL A 104 -7.99 2.67 -7.02
CA VAL A 104 -7.16 1.46 -6.85
C VAL A 104 -7.88 0.25 -7.44
N TYR A 105 -9.17 0.08 -7.19
CA TYR A 105 -9.92 -1.07 -7.70
C TYR A 105 -9.98 -1.06 -9.24
N GLU A 106 -10.26 0.10 -9.83
CA GLU A 106 -10.22 0.32 -11.29
C GLU A 106 -8.85 -0.06 -11.87
N ASN A 107 -7.76 0.39 -11.25
CA ASN A 107 -6.43 0.11 -11.76
C ASN A 107 -6.02 -1.36 -11.60
N VAL A 108 -6.42 -2.03 -10.52
CA VAL A 108 -6.22 -3.49 -10.37
C VAL A 108 -6.88 -4.22 -11.53
N ALA A 109 -8.13 -3.91 -11.85
CA ALA A 109 -8.83 -4.53 -12.97
C ALA A 109 -8.16 -4.22 -14.31
N GLU A 110 -7.70 -2.98 -14.51
CA GLU A 110 -6.99 -2.56 -15.72
C GLU A 110 -5.68 -3.33 -15.92
N VAL A 111 -4.84 -3.42 -14.89
CA VAL A 111 -3.54 -4.12 -14.94
C VAL A 111 -3.74 -5.59 -15.29
N VAL A 112 -4.70 -6.26 -14.64
CA VAL A 112 -5.00 -7.68 -14.91
C VAL A 112 -5.55 -7.86 -16.35
N SER A 113 -6.42 -6.96 -16.81
CA SER A 113 -6.98 -6.99 -18.17
C SER A 113 -5.91 -6.80 -19.23
N ASN A 114 -5.02 -5.82 -19.04
CA ASN A 114 -3.93 -5.52 -19.95
C ASN A 114 -2.94 -6.68 -20.02
N GLU A 115 -2.66 -7.34 -18.90
CA GLU A 115 -1.81 -8.53 -18.89
C GLU A 115 -2.48 -9.70 -19.62
N ALA A 116 -3.77 -9.94 -19.40
CA ALA A 116 -4.49 -10.98 -20.12
C ALA A 116 -4.46 -10.76 -21.64
N LYS A 117 -4.62 -9.51 -22.10
CA LYS A 117 -4.46 -9.16 -23.53
C LYS A 117 -3.05 -9.44 -24.03
N ARG A 118 -2.02 -9.07 -23.26
CA ARG A 118 -0.60 -9.29 -23.59
C ARG A 118 -0.25 -10.77 -23.71
N THR A 119 -0.83 -11.63 -22.87
CA THR A 119 -0.51 -13.06 -22.80
C THR A 119 -1.52 -13.96 -23.53
N GLY A 120 -2.31 -13.42 -24.47
CA GLY A 120 -3.27 -14.22 -25.24
C GLY A 120 -4.37 -14.89 -24.41
N GLY A 121 -4.82 -14.23 -23.33
CA GLY A 121 -5.94 -14.67 -22.49
C GLY A 121 -5.55 -15.43 -21.22
N LYS A 122 -4.27 -15.77 -21.02
CA LYS A 122 -3.81 -16.50 -19.82
C LYS A 122 -3.90 -15.68 -18.51
N GLY A 123 -3.61 -14.37 -18.55
CA GLY A 123 -3.80 -13.45 -17.43
C GLY A 123 -3.06 -13.84 -16.15
N TYR A 124 -3.46 -13.24 -15.03
CA TYR A 124 -3.03 -13.67 -13.70
C TYR A 124 -4.03 -14.68 -13.14
N GLY A 125 -3.50 -15.81 -12.65
CA GLY A 125 -4.28 -16.83 -11.96
C GLY A 125 -4.72 -16.36 -10.58
N ASP A 126 -3.88 -15.54 -9.93
CA ASP A 126 -4.12 -14.98 -8.60
C ASP A 126 -3.65 -13.54 -8.50
N VAL A 127 -4.41 -12.75 -7.74
CA VAL A 127 -4.07 -11.37 -7.37
C VAL A 127 -4.04 -11.26 -5.85
N ILE A 128 -2.93 -10.74 -5.34
CA ILE A 128 -2.69 -10.44 -3.93
C ILE A 128 -2.63 -8.93 -3.77
N LEU A 129 -3.52 -8.36 -2.95
CA LEU A 129 -3.43 -6.94 -2.61
C LEU A 129 -2.52 -6.76 -1.40
N MET A 130 -1.44 -6.02 -1.55
CA MET A 130 -0.54 -5.70 -0.45
C MET A 130 -0.68 -4.22 -0.11
N GLY A 131 -1.11 -3.90 1.09
CA GLY A 131 -1.32 -2.52 1.52
C GLY A 131 -0.49 -2.16 2.73
N HIS A 132 0.11 -0.98 2.73
CA HIS A 132 0.75 -0.39 3.91
C HIS A 132 -0.13 0.71 4.52
N SER A 133 -0.29 0.72 5.85
CA SER A 133 -1.01 1.80 6.56
C SER A 133 -2.44 1.97 6.02
N VAL A 134 -2.84 3.16 5.58
CA VAL A 134 -4.13 3.39 4.88
C VAL A 134 -4.29 2.49 3.64
N GLY A 135 -3.20 2.14 2.95
CA GLY A 135 -3.22 1.21 1.82
C GLY A 135 -3.75 -0.18 2.20
N ALA A 136 -3.58 -0.59 3.47
CA ALA A 136 -4.15 -1.84 3.97
C ALA A 136 -5.68 -1.74 4.16
N TYR A 137 -6.17 -0.58 4.59
CA TYR A 137 -7.62 -0.31 4.62
C TYR A 137 -8.19 -0.36 3.20
N ILE A 138 -7.52 0.29 2.24
CA ILE A 138 -7.92 0.25 0.83
C ILE A 138 -7.93 -1.19 0.30
N ALA A 139 -6.89 -1.98 0.55
CA ALA A 139 -6.83 -3.39 0.17
C ALA A 139 -8.00 -4.20 0.72
N THR A 140 -8.36 -3.95 1.99
CA THR A 140 -9.47 -4.61 2.68
C THR A 140 -10.81 -4.24 2.05
N GLU A 141 -11.06 -2.95 1.79
CA GLU A 141 -12.28 -2.49 1.13
C GLU A 141 -12.41 -3.00 -0.30
N VAL A 142 -11.34 -2.95 -1.10
CA VAL A 142 -11.36 -3.49 -2.47
C VAL A 142 -11.70 -4.97 -2.45
N THR A 143 -11.12 -5.73 -1.52
CA THR A 143 -11.44 -7.16 -1.35
C THR A 143 -12.91 -7.35 -0.97
N HIS A 144 -13.41 -6.60 0.00
CA HIS A 144 -14.80 -6.66 0.46
C HIS A 144 -15.80 -6.37 -0.66
N ARG A 145 -15.56 -5.31 -1.45
CA ARG A 145 -16.36 -4.97 -2.64
C ARG A 145 -16.28 -6.06 -3.69
N HIS A 146 -15.10 -6.62 -3.93
CA HIS A 146 -14.90 -7.67 -4.92
C HIS A 146 -15.63 -8.98 -4.58
N LEU A 147 -15.84 -9.27 -3.29
CA LEU A 147 -16.62 -10.43 -2.83
C LEU A 147 -18.14 -10.26 -3.00
N ARG A 148 -18.62 -9.06 -3.33
CA ARG A 148 -20.03 -8.77 -3.60
C ARG A 148 -20.27 -8.84 -5.12
N GLU A 149 -21.11 -9.77 -5.55
CA GLU A 149 -21.30 -10.05 -6.99
C GLU A 149 -21.75 -8.81 -7.78
N GLU A 150 -22.62 -7.99 -7.19
CA GLU A 150 -23.16 -6.76 -7.78
C GLU A 150 -22.06 -5.74 -8.12
N GLU A 151 -21.04 -5.61 -7.26
CA GLU A 151 -19.94 -4.65 -7.45
C GLU A 151 -18.83 -5.18 -8.37
N ARG A 152 -18.74 -6.51 -8.53
CA ARG A 152 -17.79 -7.18 -9.42
C ARG A 152 -18.26 -7.22 -10.87
N GLU A 153 -19.58 -7.15 -11.11
CA GLU A 153 -20.17 -7.51 -12.40
C GLU A 153 -19.66 -6.64 -13.56
N GLY A 154 -19.32 -7.30 -14.68
CA GLY A 154 -18.86 -6.68 -15.92
C GLY A 154 -17.38 -6.33 -15.95
N TRP A 155 -16.94 -5.40 -15.11
CA TRP A 155 -15.64 -4.73 -15.29
C TRP A 155 -14.48 -5.31 -14.49
N ALA A 156 -14.74 -6.02 -13.38
CA ALA A 156 -13.71 -6.59 -12.50
C ALA A 156 -13.77 -8.13 -12.40
N ARG A 157 -14.71 -8.79 -13.08
CA ARG A 157 -14.95 -10.25 -13.01
C ARG A 157 -13.73 -11.10 -13.39
N HIS A 158 -12.83 -10.58 -14.21
CA HIS A 158 -11.61 -11.27 -14.62
C HIS A 158 -10.50 -11.22 -13.56
N VAL A 159 -10.66 -10.38 -12.52
CA VAL A 159 -9.73 -10.30 -11.39
C VAL A 159 -10.00 -11.48 -10.46
N ARG A 160 -8.94 -12.21 -10.08
CA ARG A 160 -8.99 -13.31 -9.11
C ARG A 160 -8.31 -12.89 -7.82
N LEU A 161 -8.97 -12.02 -7.06
CA LEU A 161 -8.45 -11.52 -5.79
C LEU A 161 -8.59 -12.60 -4.72
N ARG A 162 -7.47 -13.13 -4.23
CA ARG A 162 -7.46 -14.25 -3.27
C ARG A 162 -6.94 -13.89 -1.90
N HIS A 163 -5.86 -13.12 -1.84
CA HIS A 163 -5.17 -12.83 -0.60
C HIS A 163 -4.94 -11.33 -0.43
N GLY A 164 -4.84 -10.89 0.81
CA GLY A 164 -4.50 -9.53 1.20
C GLY A 164 -3.38 -9.54 2.23
N PHE A 165 -2.29 -8.80 1.94
CA PHE A 165 -1.16 -8.61 2.86
C PHE A 165 -1.24 -7.22 3.45
N LEU A 166 -1.58 -7.13 4.73
CA LEU A 166 -1.89 -5.89 5.44
C LEU A 166 -0.71 -5.54 6.35
N LEU A 167 0.13 -4.61 5.90
CA LEU A 167 1.36 -4.21 6.57
C LEU A 167 1.11 -2.95 7.41
N PHE A 168 1.35 -3.04 8.71
CA PHE A 168 1.13 -1.97 9.70
C PHE A 168 -0.23 -1.28 9.52
N PRO A 169 -1.34 -2.05 9.52
CA PRO A 169 -2.57 -1.55 8.92
C PRO A 169 -3.35 -0.64 9.89
N THR A 170 -3.95 0.40 9.33
CA THR A 170 -4.88 1.28 10.05
C THR A 170 -6.32 0.85 9.78
N LEU A 171 -6.74 -0.31 10.30
CA LEU A 171 -8.06 -0.89 10.00
C LEU A 171 -9.21 -0.29 10.79
N THR A 172 -8.94 0.16 12.02
CA THR A 172 -9.96 0.73 12.91
C THR A 172 -9.42 1.92 13.67
N HIS A 173 -10.32 2.87 13.95
CA HIS A 173 -10.15 4.00 14.86
C HIS A 173 -8.78 4.70 14.79
N ILE A 174 -8.33 5.05 13.58
CA ILE A 174 -7.04 5.73 13.39
C ILE A 174 -6.97 7.05 14.19
N ALA A 175 -8.12 7.71 14.37
CA ALA A 175 -8.24 8.93 15.15
C ALA A 175 -7.95 8.74 16.65
N ALA A 176 -8.14 7.52 17.18
CA ALA A 176 -7.82 7.17 18.56
C ALA A 176 -6.34 6.88 18.78
N SER A 177 -5.52 6.73 17.74
CA SER A 177 -4.08 6.51 17.85
C SER A 177 -3.34 7.73 18.43
N PRO A 178 -2.13 7.56 19.00
CA PRO A 178 -1.31 8.69 19.45
C PRO A 178 -1.10 9.78 18.39
N SER A 179 -0.90 9.42 17.13
CA SER A 179 -0.77 10.35 16.01
C SER A 179 -2.12 10.96 15.61
N GLY A 180 -3.18 10.17 15.57
CA GLY A 180 -4.54 10.63 15.31
C GLY A 180 -5.02 11.69 16.31
N ARG A 181 -4.78 11.48 17.61
CA ARG A 181 -5.09 12.46 18.66
C ARG A 181 -4.30 13.77 18.51
N ARG A 182 -3.02 13.70 18.13
CA ARG A 182 -2.20 14.88 17.86
C ARG A 182 -2.72 15.67 16.66
N MET A 183 -3.14 14.97 15.60
CA MET A 183 -3.74 15.60 14.43
C MET A 183 -5.10 16.23 14.75
N GLN A 184 -5.93 15.57 15.57
CA GLN A 184 -7.20 16.15 16.02
C GLN A 184 -7.02 17.48 16.76
N LEU A 185 -5.96 17.60 17.58
CA LEU A 185 -5.62 18.88 18.24
C LEU A 185 -5.24 19.96 17.23
N LEU A 186 -4.49 19.63 16.18
CA LEU A 186 -4.16 20.57 15.11
C LEU A 186 -5.42 21.00 14.34
N ARG A 187 -6.35 20.08 14.07
CA ARG A 187 -7.63 20.36 13.38
C ARG A 187 -8.56 21.30 14.15
N GLN A 188 -8.35 21.50 15.45
CA GLN A 188 -9.11 22.48 16.24
C GLN A 188 -8.71 23.93 15.95
N VAL A 189 -7.62 24.17 15.21
CA VAL A 189 -7.23 25.51 14.77
C VAL A 189 -8.14 25.95 13.62
N PRO A 190 -9.00 26.98 13.80
CA PRO A 190 -9.89 27.44 12.74
C PRO A 190 -9.10 27.85 11.49
N LEU A 191 -9.65 27.58 10.31
CA LEU A 191 -9.08 27.96 9.00
C LEU A 191 -7.79 27.22 8.61
N MET A 192 -7.24 26.33 9.45
CA MET A 192 -6.02 25.59 9.14
C MET A 192 -6.17 24.72 7.88
N ASP A 193 -7.27 23.98 7.74
CA ASP A 193 -7.54 23.14 6.57
C ASP A 193 -7.59 23.93 5.26
N SER A 194 -8.04 25.19 5.31
CA SER A 194 -8.22 26.05 4.12
C SER A 194 -6.96 26.80 3.71
N TYR A 195 -6.00 27.03 4.61
CA TYR A 195 -4.80 27.85 4.31
C TYR A 195 -3.47 27.13 4.55
N PHE A 196 -3.45 25.96 5.19
CA PHE A 196 -2.22 25.23 5.49
C PHE A 196 -1.42 24.90 4.22
N HIS A 197 -2.11 24.44 3.17
CA HIS A 197 -1.46 24.13 1.89
C HIS A 197 -0.89 25.39 1.22
N VAL A 198 -1.57 26.55 1.34
CA VAL A 198 -1.08 27.85 0.83
C VAL A 198 0.17 28.29 1.59
N LEU A 199 0.16 28.17 2.92
CA LEU A 199 1.30 28.52 3.77
C LEU A 199 2.50 27.59 3.52
N ALA A 200 2.26 26.28 3.45
CA ALA A 200 3.27 25.28 3.15
C ALA A 200 3.91 25.55 1.77
N ARG A 201 3.09 25.82 0.75
CA ARG A 201 3.57 26.20 -0.59
C ARG A 201 4.39 27.50 -0.58
N GLY A 202 3.94 28.52 0.16
CA GLY A 202 4.66 29.79 0.28
C GLY A 202 6.03 29.63 0.94
N LEU A 203 6.11 28.87 2.03
CA LEU A 203 7.35 28.63 2.78
C LEU A 203 8.30 27.68 2.04
N LEU A 204 7.80 26.57 1.50
CA LEU A 204 8.62 25.57 0.80
C LEU A 204 9.02 26.01 -0.60
N GLY A 205 8.26 26.91 -1.21
CA GLY A 205 8.56 27.51 -2.52
C GLY A 205 9.85 28.33 -2.52
N VAL A 206 10.15 29.05 -1.42
CA VAL A 206 11.34 29.91 -1.32
C VAL A 206 12.61 29.16 -0.89
N ILE A 207 12.47 27.97 -0.30
CA ILE A 207 13.60 27.18 0.19
C ILE A 207 14.18 26.34 -0.96
N PRO A 208 15.49 26.44 -1.26
CA PRO A 208 16.13 25.58 -2.26
C PRO A 208 15.94 24.10 -1.95
N GLU A 209 15.75 23.27 -2.96
CA GLU A 209 15.47 21.84 -2.75
C GLU A 209 16.59 21.13 -1.97
N ALA A 210 17.85 21.49 -2.19
CA ALA A 210 18.98 20.97 -1.42
C ALA A 210 18.85 21.23 0.09
N ALA A 211 18.28 22.37 0.50
CA ALA A 211 18.04 22.70 1.90
C ALA A 211 16.86 21.90 2.47
N VAL A 212 15.81 21.63 1.67
CA VAL A 212 14.72 20.73 2.07
C VAL A 212 15.23 19.31 2.24
N ARG A 213 16.00 18.77 1.28
CA ARG A 213 16.65 17.45 1.37
C ARG A 213 17.53 17.33 2.61
N TRP A 214 18.32 18.36 2.89
CA TRP A 214 19.15 18.45 4.09
C TRP A 214 18.33 18.35 5.38
N LEU A 215 17.26 19.15 5.47
CA LEU A 215 16.41 19.21 6.64
C LEU A 215 15.67 17.88 6.87
N VAL A 216 15.07 17.35 5.81
CA VAL A 216 14.35 16.09 5.85
C VAL A 216 15.28 14.93 6.21
N GLY A 217 16.45 14.83 5.58
CA GLY A 217 17.41 13.78 5.93
C GLY A 217 17.81 13.83 7.41
N ARG A 218 17.91 15.02 7.99
CA ARG A 218 18.22 15.20 9.41
C ARG A 218 17.04 14.86 10.33
N VAL A 219 15.82 15.23 9.96
CA VAL A 219 14.62 15.07 10.81
C VAL A 219 14.03 13.67 10.72
N VAL A 220 13.95 13.11 9.51
CA VAL A 220 13.38 11.79 9.23
C VAL A 220 14.42 10.68 9.45
N GLY A 221 15.70 11.03 9.51
CA GLY A 221 16.78 10.06 9.75
C GLY A 221 17.11 9.21 8.52
N VAL A 222 16.81 9.71 7.31
CA VAL A 222 17.20 9.08 6.04
C VAL A 222 18.52 9.65 5.53
N SER A 223 19.30 8.82 4.84
CA SER A 223 20.56 9.25 4.22
C SER A 223 20.37 10.45 3.31
N ARG A 224 21.17 11.50 3.52
CA ARG A 224 21.05 12.79 2.84
C ARG A 224 21.31 12.73 1.34
N ASP A 225 22.17 11.82 0.93
CA ASP A 225 22.50 11.53 -0.47
C ASP A 225 21.64 10.38 -1.04
N GLY A 226 20.71 9.85 -0.24
CA GLY A 226 19.84 8.75 -0.62
C GLY A 226 18.61 9.19 -1.40
N GLY A 227 18.06 8.28 -2.22
CA GLY A 227 16.86 8.52 -3.03
C GLY A 227 15.65 8.98 -2.21
N MET A 228 15.48 8.49 -0.97
CA MET A 228 14.34 8.83 -0.11
C MET A 228 14.28 10.30 0.30
N ALA A 229 15.42 10.92 0.63
CA ALA A 229 15.46 12.34 0.94
C ALA A 229 15.03 13.20 -0.26
N ALA A 230 15.37 12.75 -1.48
CA ALA A 230 14.95 13.40 -2.70
C ALA A 230 13.46 13.22 -2.98
N VAL A 231 12.88 12.03 -2.76
CA VAL A 231 11.43 11.80 -2.88
C VAL A 231 10.65 12.70 -1.94
N LEU A 232 11.02 12.73 -0.65
CA LEU A 232 10.37 13.59 0.35
C LEU A 232 10.48 15.07 0.01
N ALA A 233 11.65 15.53 -0.43
CA ALA A 233 11.84 16.93 -0.80
C ALA A 233 11.02 17.32 -2.03
N ARG A 234 10.94 16.46 -3.06
CA ARG A 234 10.11 16.69 -4.23
C ARG A 234 8.63 16.77 -3.86
N TRP A 235 8.15 15.84 -3.03
CA TRP A 235 6.78 15.84 -2.54
C TRP A 235 6.44 17.10 -1.73
N LEU A 236 7.29 17.47 -0.77
CA LEU A 236 7.10 18.69 0.02
C LEU A 236 7.05 19.94 -0.86
N LYS A 237 7.74 19.93 -1.99
CA LYS A 237 7.78 21.04 -2.95
C LYS A 237 6.76 20.93 -4.08
N SER A 238 5.98 19.85 -4.17
CA SER A 238 4.97 19.71 -5.22
C SER A 238 3.84 20.71 -5.01
N ARG A 239 3.10 21.01 -6.09
CA ARG A 239 2.04 22.03 -6.05
C ARG A 239 0.91 21.59 -5.13
N ASP A 240 0.49 20.33 -5.28
CA ASP A 240 -0.76 19.83 -4.72
C ASP A 240 -0.57 18.61 -3.79
N GLY A 241 0.59 17.95 -3.81
CA GLY A 241 0.79 16.67 -3.10
C GLY A 241 0.72 16.75 -1.57
N VAL A 242 1.13 17.87 -0.95
CA VAL A 242 0.95 18.08 0.51
C VAL A 242 -0.54 18.27 0.84
N TRP A 243 -1.29 18.94 -0.03
CA TRP A 243 -2.72 19.14 0.17
C TRP A 243 -3.46 17.80 0.03
N GLN A 244 -3.13 16.99 -0.97
CA GLN A 244 -3.65 15.63 -1.12
C GLN A 244 -3.40 14.78 0.13
N ALA A 245 -2.18 14.79 0.67
CA ALA A 245 -1.84 14.03 1.88
C ALA A 245 -2.68 14.44 3.09
N VAL A 246 -2.85 15.75 3.32
CA VAL A 246 -3.64 16.30 4.42
C VAL A 246 -5.13 15.99 4.25
N HIS A 247 -5.66 16.14 3.02
CA HIS A 247 -7.05 15.86 2.72
C HIS A 247 -7.38 14.37 2.92
N LEU A 248 -6.53 13.48 2.40
CA LEU A 248 -6.68 12.04 2.58
C LEU A 248 -6.61 11.66 4.07
N GLY A 249 -5.61 12.16 4.81
CA GLY A 249 -5.50 11.89 6.25
C GLY A 249 -6.71 12.41 7.07
N LYS A 250 -7.37 13.48 6.60
CA LYS A 250 -8.62 13.98 7.17
C LYS A 250 -9.78 13.02 6.93
N SER A 251 -9.94 12.55 5.69
CA SER A 251 -10.96 11.57 5.30
C SER A 251 -10.75 10.23 6.03
N GLU A 252 -9.50 9.75 6.13
CA GLU A 252 -9.13 8.56 6.90
C GLU A 252 -9.66 8.62 8.34
N MET A 253 -9.45 9.74 9.04
CA MET A 253 -9.92 9.90 10.42
C MET A 253 -11.44 9.97 10.55
N GLU A 254 -12.13 10.39 9.49
CA GLU A 254 -13.59 10.49 9.48
C GLU A 254 -14.25 9.14 9.16
N THR A 255 -13.63 8.33 8.32
CA THR A 255 -14.16 7.04 7.83
C THR A 255 -13.67 5.84 8.63
N ILE A 256 -12.37 5.77 8.95
CA ILE A 256 -11.74 4.62 9.64
C ILE A 256 -12.06 4.70 11.14
N ARG A 257 -13.25 4.23 11.50
CA ARG A 257 -13.78 4.18 12.86
C ARG A 257 -13.95 2.73 13.30
N GLU A 258 -15.19 2.30 13.46
CA GLU A 258 -15.53 0.94 13.83
C GLU A 258 -15.40 0.03 12.62
N GLU A 259 -15.18 -1.25 12.90
CA GLU A 259 -15.17 -2.28 11.86
C GLU A 259 -16.56 -2.48 11.28
N VAL A 260 -16.71 -2.32 9.96
CA VAL A 260 -18.00 -2.45 9.25
C VAL A 260 -18.07 -3.71 8.37
N TRP A 261 -17.01 -4.50 8.34
CA TRP A 261 -16.94 -5.69 7.49
C TRP A 261 -17.60 -6.90 8.13
N GLU A 262 -18.15 -7.75 7.28
CA GLU A 262 -18.70 -9.05 7.64
C GLU A 262 -17.60 -10.06 7.97
N GLU A 263 -17.82 -10.94 8.95
CA GLU A 263 -16.78 -11.88 9.43
C GLU A 263 -16.25 -12.83 8.34
N ARG A 264 -17.07 -13.15 7.32
CA ARG A 264 -16.63 -13.95 6.16
C ARG A 264 -15.45 -13.34 5.41
N LEU A 265 -15.27 -12.01 5.49
CA LEU A 265 -14.13 -11.32 4.89
C LEU A 265 -12.80 -11.82 5.49
N TRP A 266 -12.80 -12.19 6.76
CA TRP A 266 -11.61 -12.58 7.51
C TRP A 266 -11.32 -14.09 7.48
N GLY A 267 -12.12 -14.84 6.72
CA GLY A 267 -12.00 -16.29 6.63
C GLY A 267 -10.93 -16.77 5.64
N MET A 268 -11.03 -18.05 5.27
CA MET A 268 -10.16 -18.66 4.26
C MET A 268 -10.42 -18.12 2.85
N ALA A 269 -9.39 -18.13 2.00
CA ALA A 269 -9.50 -17.69 0.61
C ALA A 269 -10.42 -18.60 -0.22
N GLU A 270 -10.41 -19.91 0.05
CA GLU A 270 -11.23 -20.96 -0.56
C GLU A 270 -12.13 -21.60 0.51
N GLU A 271 -13.38 -21.14 0.60
CA GLU A 271 -14.38 -21.73 1.50
C GLU A 271 -14.72 -23.15 1.03
N GLY A 272 -14.44 -24.16 1.86
CA GLY A 272 -14.89 -25.54 1.66
C GLY A 272 -13.86 -26.54 1.12
N GLU A 273 -12.61 -26.15 0.91
CA GLU A 273 -11.50 -27.08 0.63
C GLU A 273 -10.68 -27.34 1.91
N GLU A 274 -10.50 -28.62 2.28
CA GLU A 274 -9.59 -29.02 3.36
C GLU A 274 -8.15 -28.65 2.94
N GLY A 275 -7.57 -27.60 3.53
CA GLY A 275 -6.21 -27.13 3.22
C GLY A 275 -6.09 -25.68 2.69
N GLY A 276 -7.18 -24.90 2.67
CA GLY A 276 -7.14 -23.51 2.18
C GLY A 276 -6.25 -22.56 2.99
N ALA A 277 -5.61 -21.61 2.31
CA ALA A 277 -4.82 -20.55 2.93
C ALA A 277 -5.68 -19.35 3.39
N PRO A 278 -5.27 -18.61 4.43
CA PRO A 278 -5.93 -17.40 4.91
C PRO A 278 -6.19 -16.37 3.79
N ARG A 279 -7.34 -15.69 3.83
CA ARG A 279 -7.59 -14.55 2.92
C ARG A 279 -6.73 -13.35 3.29
N PHE A 280 -6.49 -13.11 4.58
CA PHE A 280 -5.67 -12.00 5.04
C PHE A 280 -4.48 -12.47 5.87
N PHE A 281 -3.34 -11.86 5.57
CA PHE A 281 -2.11 -11.92 6.35
C PHE A 281 -1.83 -10.52 6.86
N ILE A 282 -1.62 -10.37 8.17
CA ILE A 282 -1.56 -9.07 8.82
C ILE A 282 -0.30 -8.99 9.65
N LEU A 283 0.50 -7.94 9.43
CA LEU A 283 1.67 -7.61 10.24
C LEU A 283 1.40 -6.31 10.99
N TYR A 284 1.31 -6.38 12.31
CA TYR A 284 1.26 -5.20 13.17
C TYR A 284 2.63 -4.89 13.75
N GLY A 285 2.96 -3.60 13.85
CA GLY A 285 4.05 -3.16 14.72
C GLY A 285 3.68 -3.33 16.19
N LYS A 286 4.68 -3.59 17.04
CA LYS A 286 4.51 -3.72 18.50
C LYS A 286 4.04 -2.42 19.15
N GLU A 287 4.68 -1.32 18.79
CA GLU A 287 4.39 0.03 19.30
C GLU A 287 4.19 0.99 18.12
N ASP A 288 3.06 0.82 17.42
CA ASP A 288 2.73 1.65 16.27
C ASP A 288 1.94 2.88 16.70
N HIS A 289 2.54 4.07 16.60
CA HIS A 289 1.89 5.32 16.97
C HIS A 289 0.70 5.74 16.08
N TRP A 290 0.50 5.08 14.94
CA TRP A 290 -0.65 5.27 14.06
C TRP A 290 -1.78 4.28 14.32
N VAL A 291 -1.54 3.29 15.19
CA VAL A 291 -2.53 2.32 15.64
C VAL A 291 -2.77 2.51 17.15
N ALA A 292 -4.00 2.35 17.59
CA ALA A 292 -4.27 2.28 19.01
C ALA A 292 -4.03 0.84 19.49
N ASN A 293 -2.93 0.57 20.20
CA ASN A 293 -2.54 -0.80 20.60
C ASN A 293 -3.69 -1.59 21.24
N HIS A 294 -4.51 -0.97 22.09
CA HIS A 294 -5.66 -1.64 22.69
C HIS A 294 -6.70 -2.12 21.65
N LEU A 295 -6.96 -1.32 20.61
CA LEU A 295 -7.90 -1.68 19.54
C LEU A 295 -7.33 -2.74 18.60
N ARG A 296 -6.01 -2.70 18.35
CA ARG A 296 -5.29 -3.79 17.69
C ARG A 296 -5.44 -5.08 18.50
N ASP A 297 -5.19 -5.03 19.80
CA ASP A 297 -5.23 -6.22 20.66
C ASP A 297 -6.65 -6.79 20.76
N GLU A 298 -7.68 -5.92 20.81
CA GLU A 298 -9.09 -6.33 20.72
C GLU A 298 -9.43 -6.98 19.36
N PHE A 299 -8.95 -6.40 18.25
CA PHE A 299 -9.11 -6.98 16.92
C PHE A 299 -8.46 -8.37 16.84
N ILE A 300 -7.22 -8.51 17.32
CA ILE A 300 -6.49 -9.79 17.34
C ILE A 300 -7.24 -10.82 18.20
N ALA A 301 -7.68 -10.41 19.40
CA ALA A 301 -8.39 -11.30 20.32
C ALA A 301 -9.69 -11.84 19.72
N ARG A 302 -10.44 -11.00 18.99
CA ARG A 302 -11.67 -11.42 18.30
C ARG A 302 -11.37 -12.51 17.26
N ARG A 303 -10.39 -12.29 16.37
CA ARG A 303 -10.03 -13.22 15.29
C ARG A 303 -9.51 -14.55 15.79
N ARG A 304 -8.75 -14.53 16.89
CA ARG A 304 -8.27 -15.76 17.53
C ARG A 304 -9.39 -16.58 18.16
N LYS A 305 -10.47 -15.92 18.61
CA LYS A 305 -11.63 -16.60 19.20
C LYS A 305 -12.51 -17.27 18.14
N ASP A 306 -12.61 -16.67 16.96
CA ASP A 306 -13.50 -17.11 15.88
C ASP A 306 -12.84 -18.15 14.94
N GLY A 307 -11.88 -18.92 15.46
CA GLY A 307 -11.23 -20.02 14.72
C GLY A 307 -9.86 -19.68 14.13
N GLY A 308 -9.44 -18.41 14.15
CA GLY A 308 -8.08 -18.02 13.77
C GLY A 308 -7.76 -18.13 12.28
N GLU A 309 -8.78 -17.99 11.41
CA GLU A 309 -8.61 -18.14 9.95
C GLU A 309 -7.76 -17.04 9.31
N THR A 310 -7.68 -15.85 9.93
CA THR A 310 -6.75 -14.79 9.53
C THR A 310 -5.36 -15.03 10.13
N ARG A 311 -4.32 -14.97 9.30
CA ARG A 311 -2.94 -15.04 9.76
C ARG A 311 -2.51 -13.67 10.30
N ILE A 312 -2.28 -13.56 11.60
CA ILE A 312 -1.87 -12.29 12.23
C ILE A 312 -0.54 -12.44 12.96
N GLU A 313 0.38 -11.53 12.67
CA GLU A 313 1.67 -11.36 13.32
C GLU A 313 1.73 -10.00 13.98
N VAL A 314 2.35 -9.97 15.15
CA VAL A 314 2.78 -8.73 15.80
C VAL A 314 4.30 -8.82 15.84
N ASP A 315 4.96 -7.85 15.22
CA ASP A 315 6.42 -7.76 15.25
C ASP A 315 6.94 -7.87 16.68
N GLU A 316 7.89 -8.77 16.91
CA GLU A 316 8.55 -8.93 18.21
C GLU A 316 9.67 -7.89 18.40
N GLY A 317 10.13 -7.29 17.29
CA GLY A 317 11.14 -6.24 17.22
C GLY A 317 10.62 -4.82 17.47
N ASP A 318 11.31 -3.86 16.85
CA ASP A 318 11.02 -2.42 16.91
C ASP A 318 10.81 -1.84 15.50
N LEU A 319 10.15 -2.62 14.62
CA LEU A 319 9.87 -2.17 13.26
C LEU A 319 8.98 -0.92 13.32
N PRO A 320 9.43 0.20 12.71
CA PRO A 320 8.63 1.41 12.69
C PRO A 320 7.48 1.26 11.70
N HIS A 321 6.38 1.98 11.96
CA HIS A 321 5.27 2.10 11.00
C HIS A 321 5.78 2.43 9.58
N ALA A 322 6.68 3.41 9.48
CA ALA A 322 7.32 3.80 8.22
C ALA A 322 8.54 2.90 7.88
N PHE A 323 8.35 1.57 7.89
CA PHE A 323 9.40 0.58 7.64
C PHE A 323 10.13 0.79 6.30
N CYS A 324 9.47 1.41 5.33
CA CYS A 324 10.00 1.64 3.99
C CYS A 324 11.17 2.65 3.95
N LEU A 325 11.40 3.41 5.03
CA LEU A 325 12.41 4.46 5.07
C LEU A 325 13.85 3.96 5.28
N LYS A 326 14.02 2.77 5.86
CA LYS A 326 15.32 2.20 6.20
C LYS A 326 15.49 0.81 5.60
N GLU A 327 16.72 0.52 5.19
CA GLU A 327 17.04 -0.72 4.50
C GLU A 327 16.92 -1.94 5.40
N GLU A 328 17.36 -1.84 6.63
CA GLU A 328 17.19 -2.88 7.65
C GLU A 328 15.71 -3.25 7.86
N ASP A 329 14.85 -2.24 7.99
CA ASP A 329 13.43 -2.41 8.32
C ASP A 329 12.66 -3.01 7.15
N TYR A 330 12.82 -2.47 5.92
CA TYR A 330 12.11 -3.00 4.77
C TYR A 330 12.58 -4.39 4.38
N LYS A 331 13.85 -4.75 4.62
CA LYS A 331 14.34 -6.11 4.37
C LYS A 331 13.67 -7.13 5.28
N GLN A 332 13.49 -6.78 6.55
CA GLN A 332 12.80 -7.64 7.51
C GLN A 332 11.32 -7.83 7.11
N VAL A 333 10.62 -6.76 6.74
CA VAL A 333 9.24 -6.86 6.26
C VAL A 333 9.12 -7.67 4.97
N ALA A 334 10.09 -7.54 4.05
CA ALA A 334 10.11 -8.32 2.81
C ALA A 334 10.32 -9.82 3.07
N GLN A 335 11.10 -10.17 4.10
CA GLN A 335 11.28 -11.55 4.53
C GLN A 335 9.97 -12.14 5.08
N THR A 336 9.25 -11.41 5.94
CA THR A 336 7.91 -11.82 6.41
C THR A 336 6.93 -12.04 5.25
N VAL A 337 6.94 -11.14 4.26
CA VAL A 337 6.11 -11.30 3.06
C VAL A 337 6.49 -12.54 2.25
N LEU A 338 7.78 -12.84 2.11
CA LEU A 338 8.21 -14.07 1.44
C LEU A 338 7.69 -15.30 2.18
N GLU A 339 7.79 -15.34 3.51
CA GLU A 339 7.31 -16.45 4.33
C GLU A 339 5.81 -16.68 4.15
N TRP A 340 5.00 -15.62 4.05
CA TRP A 340 3.57 -15.75 3.73
C TRP A 340 3.31 -16.25 2.31
N LEU A 341 4.14 -15.86 1.34
CA LEU A 341 4.03 -16.41 -0.02
C LEU A 341 4.37 -17.90 -0.03
N GLU A 342 5.42 -18.30 0.66
CA GLU A 342 5.82 -19.71 0.81
C GLU A 342 4.73 -20.51 1.52
N GLU A 343 4.11 -19.98 2.59
CA GLU A 343 2.97 -20.60 3.27
C GLU A 343 1.78 -20.84 2.32
N ILE A 344 1.46 -19.86 1.46
CA ILE A 344 0.39 -20.00 0.45
C ILE A 344 0.75 -21.05 -0.60
N GLU A 345 1.99 -21.08 -1.08
CA GLU A 345 2.42 -22.07 -2.09
C GLU A 345 2.48 -23.49 -1.51
N ASP A 346 3.02 -23.64 -0.30
CA ASP A 346 3.14 -24.92 0.39
C ASP A 346 1.77 -25.50 0.75
N GLY A 347 0.79 -24.65 1.12
CA GLY A 347 -0.60 -25.09 1.35
C GLY A 347 -1.33 -25.57 0.08
N ARG A 348 -0.80 -25.25 -1.11
CA ARG A 348 -1.36 -25.66 -2.41
C ARG A 348 -0.62 -26.84 -3.05
N ALA A 349 0.53 -27.23 -2.49
CA ALA A 349 1.37 -28.34 -2.95
C ALA A 349 0.90 -29.67 -2.34
#